data_AF-A0A356BBW8-F1
#
_entry.id   AF-A0A356BBW8-F1
#
_cell.length_a   1.000
_cell.length_b   1.000
_cell.length_c   1.000
_cell.angle_alpha   90.00
_cell.angle_beta   90.00
_cell.angle_gamma   90.00
#
_symmetry.space_group_name_H-M   'P 1'
#
loop_
_entity.id
_entity.type
_entity.pdbx_description
1 polymer ?
#
loop_
_entity_poly.entity_id
_entity_poly.type
_entity_poly.pdbx_seq_one_letter_code
_entity_poly.pdbx_strand_id
1 'polypeptide(L)'
;MKLLCTLALLLALPSAANELLIKPRLCIEHAGKPCILQLTASWQHAQEVCLYQQQQPDTPLLCRQQADNVSLSLPIAEDTQFFLKNPHNGKVLAKRQVRLLRVDLESGEQLLNKSRNGWWLLQ
;
A
#
# COMPACT_ATOMS: atom_id res chain seq x y z
N MET A 1 -1.22 -44.12 39.18
CA MET A 1 -2.31 -43.67 38.29
C MET A 1 -1.98 -42.25 37.85
N LYS A 2 -1.03 -42.08 36.93
CA LYS A 2 -1.18 -41.88 35.48
C LYS A 2 -2.07 -40.69 35.07
N LEU A 3 -1.36 -39.63 34.65
CA LEU A 3 -1.65 -38.67 33.58
C LEU A 3 -3.05 -38.03 33.51
N LEU A 4 -3.18 -36.81 34.03
CA LEU A 4 -4.12 -35.80 33.51
C LEU A 4 -3.46 -34.42 33.55
N CYS A 5 -2.40 -34.25 32.76
CA CYS A 5 -1.71 -32.96 32.63
C CYS A 5 -1.35 -32.70 31.17
N THR A 6 -2.33 -32.70 30.27
CA THR A 6 -2.14 -32.31 28.85
C THR A 6 -3.49 -32.20 28.15
N LEU A 7 -4.22 -31.07 28.23
CA LEU A 7 -5.14 -30.64 27.15
C LEU A 7 -5.80 -29.27 27.40
N ALA A 8 -5.04 -28.18 27.46
CA ALA A 8 -5.65 -26.84 27.46
C ALA A 8 -4.77 -25.75 26.83
N LEU A 9 -3.91 -26.11 25.88
CA LEU A 9 -2.96 -25.17 25.28
C LEU A 9 -2.99 -25.20 23.74
N LEU A 10 -4.17 -25.14 23.10
CA LEU A 10 -4.25 -25.20 21.63
C LEU A 10 -5.36 -24.34 20.97
N LEU A 11 -5.86 -23.27 21.61
CA LEU A 11 -6.85 -22.39 20.97
C LEU A 11 -6.47 -20.91 20.95
N ALA A 12 -5.18 -20.60 20.84
CA ALA A 12 -4.75 -19.29 20.35
C ALA A 12 -4.67 -19.33 18.82
N LEU A 13 -5.83 -19.47 18.15
CA LEU A 13 -5.91 -19.17 16.72
C LEU A 13 -5.59 -17.67 16.57
N PRO A 14 -4.59 -17.26 15.77
CA PRO A 14 -4.37 -15.86 15.50
C PRO A 14 -5.62 -15.34 14.80
N SER A 15 -6.41 -14.53 15.52
CA SER A 15 -7.50 -13.77 14.93
C SER A 15 -6.92 -13.06 13.72
N ALA A 16 -7.47 -13.33 12.53
CA ALA A 16 -7.03 -12.77 11.26
C ALA A 16 -6.63 -11.31 11.49
N ALA A 17 -5.33 -11.03 11.40
CA ALA A 17 -4.83 -9.67 11.51
C ALA A 17 -5.54 -8.90 10.40
N ASN A 18 -6.21 -7.81 10.77
CA ASN A 18 -6.96 -6.94 9.85
C ASN A 18 -5.98 -6.32 8.85
N GLU A 19 -5.63 -7.07 7.81
CA GLU A 19 -4.58 -6.69 6.89
C GLU A 19 -5.19 -5.86 5.78
N LEU A 20 -4.79 -4.59 5.72
CA LEU A 20 -5.01 -3.75 4.55
C LEU A 20 -4.02 -4.18 3.45
N LEU A 21 -4.52 -4.68 2.34
CA LEU A 21 -3.73 -4.94 1.15
C LEU A 21 -3.97 -3.81 0.14
N ILE A 22 -2.88 -3.27 -0.40
CA ILE A 22 -2.90 -2.25 -1.46
C ILE A 22 -1.92 -2.67 -2.56
N LYS A 23 -2.40 -2.65 -3.81
CA LYS A 23 -1.61 -2.91 -5.02
C LYS A 23 -2.07 -1.97 -6.15
N PRO A 24 -1.16 -1.43 -6.99
CA PRO A 24 0.28 -1.43 -6.83
C PRO A 24 0.72 -0.48 -5.69
N ARG A 25 1.96 -0.65 -5.21
CA ARG A 25 2.57 0.22 -4.17
C ARG A 25 3.49 1.30 -4.74
N LEU A 26 3.50 1.43 -6.06
CA LEU A 26 4.34 2.37 -6.80
C LEU A 26 3.48 3.05 -7.87
N CYS A 27 3.55 4.37 -7.92
CA CYS A 27 3.02 5.20 -8.99
C CYS A 27 4.21 5.80 -9.74
N ILE A 28 4.21 5.77 -11.07
CA ILE A 28 5.31 6.32 -11.87
C ILE A 28 4.81 7.58 -12.59
N GLU A 29 5.41 8.71 -12.24
CA GLU A 29 5.18 9.99 -12.89
C GLU A 29 6.18 10.17 -14.04
N HIS A 30 5.64 10.41 -15.23
CA HIS A 30 6.41 10.64 -16.44
C HIS A 30 6.21 12.07 -16.94
N ALA A 31 7.30 12.81 -17.14
CA ALA A 31 7.30 14.13 -17.76
C ALA A 31 6.32 15.13 -17.12
N GLY A 32 6.24 15.13 -15.78
CA GLY A 32 5.40 16.05 -15.01
C GLY A 32 3.89 15.86 -15.17
N LYS A 33 3.43 14.76 -15.79
CA LYS A 33 2.00 14.42 -15.87
C LYS A 33 1.52 13.82 -14.55
N PRO A 34 0.34 14.24 -14.02
CA PRO A 34 -0.19 13.66 -12.80
C PRO A 34 -0.27 12.13 -12.84
N CYS A 35 0.26 11.47 -11.81
CA CYS A 35 0.18 10.02 -11.73
C CYS A 35 -1.22 9.58 -11.28
N ILE A 36 -2.01 9.03 -12.20
CA ILE A 36 -3.34 8.49 -11.89
C ILE A 36 -3.20 6.98 -11.64
N LEU A 37 -3.28 6.58 -10.37
CA LEU A 37 -3.10 5.19 -9.96
C LEU A 37 -4.43 4.43 -9.97
N GLN A 38 -4.47 3.32 -10.71
CA GLN A 38 -5.50 2.29 -10.53
C GLN A 38 -5.10 1.38 -9.36
N LEU A 39 -5.58 1.73 -8.18
CA LEU A 39 -5.26 1.08 -6.91
C LEU A 39 -6.32 0.03 -6.57
N THR A 40 -5.90 -1.20 -6.38
CA THR A 40 -6.70 -2.28 -5.80
C THR A 40 -6.48 -2.32 -4.28
N ALA A 41 -7.57 -2.22 -3.52
CA ALA A 41 -7.58 -2.35 -2.07
C ALA A 41 -8.39 -3.57 -1.63
N SER A 42 -7.86 -4.29 -0.63
CA SER A 42 -8.56 -5.40 0.01
C SER A 42 -8.41 -5.35 1.52
N TRP A 43 -9.47 -5.65 2.24
CA TRP A 43 -9.47 -5.82 3.69
C TRP A 43 -10.69 -6.64 4.15
N GLN A 44 -10.58 -7.22 5.33
CA GLN A 44 -11.69 -7.84 6.04
C GLN A 44 -11.61 -7.41 7.51
N HIS A 45 -12.73 -6.94 8.06
CA HIS A 45 -12.83 -6.50 9.44
C HIS A 45 -14.21 -6.87 10.01
N ALA A 46 -14.28 -7.19 11.30
CA ALA A 46 -15.53 -7.57 11.98
C ALA A 46 -16.57 -6.42 12.09
N GLN A 47 -16.18 -5.20 11.77
CA GLN A 47 -16.97 -3.97 11.86
C GLN A 47 -16.69 -3.12 10.64
N GLU A 48 -17.58 -2.16 10.33
CA GLU A 48 -17.36 -1.24 9.22
C GLU A 48 -16.13 -0.36 9.50
N VAL A 49 -15.25 -0.30 8.51
CA VAL A 49 -14.02 0.47 8.55
C VAL A 49 -13.86 1.21 7.23
N CYS A 50 -13.18 2.35 7.29
CA CYS A 50 -13.06 3.25 6.17
C CYS A 50 -11.61 3.41 5.75
N LEU A 51 -11.38 3.37 4.44
CA LEU A 51 -10.12 3.68 3.79
C LEU A 51 -10.01 5.19 3.61
N TYR A 52 -8.89 5.77 4.05
CA TYR A 52 -8.57 7.19 3.90
C TYR A 52 -7.23 7.35 3.21
N GLN A 53 -7.09 8.45 2.50
CA GLN A 53 -5.82 8.93 1.93
C GLN A 53 -5.26 10.04 2.82
N GLN A 54 -3.93 10.08 2.98
CA GLN A 54 -3.24 11.05 3.84
C GLN A 54 -3.61 12.51 3.53
N GLN A 55 -3.72 12.85 2.25
CA GLN A 55 -4.04 14.21 1.80
C GLN A 55 -5.51 14.59 2.02
N GLN A 56 -6.38 13.62 2.29
CA GLN A 56 -7.82 13.82 2.53
C GLN A 56 -8.23 13.05 3.81
N PRO A 57 -7.70 13.45 4.99
CA PRO A 57 -7.81 12.65 6.21
C PRO A 57 -9.23 12.55 6.77
N ASP A 58 -10.11 13.49 6.40
CA ASP A 58 -11.49 13.61 6.87
C ASP A 58 -12.52 13.04 5.89
N THR A 59 -12.12 12.77 4.64
CA THR A 59 -12.99 12.24 3.59
C THR A 59 -12.63 10.78 3.33
N PRO A 60 -13.51 9.81 3.69
CA PRO A 60 -13.25 8.41 3.38
C PRO A 60 -13.34 8.18 1.87
N LEU A 61 -12.40 7.41 1.33
CA LEU A 61 -12.45 6.92 -0.05
C LEU A 61 -13.51 5.82 -0.19
N LEU A 62 -13.59 4.93 0.82
CA LEU A 62 -14.50 3.79 0.82
C LEU A 62 -14.69 3.25 2.24
N CYS A 63 -15.93 3.00 2.65
CA CYS A 63 -16.28 2.36 3.92
C CYS A 63 -16.98 1.03 3.67
N ARG A 64 -16.41 -0.08 4.19
CA ARG A 64 -16.99 -1.43 4.13
C ARG A 64 -16.45 -2.29 5.25
N GLN A 65 -17.23 -3.30 5.69
CA GLN A 65 -16.74 -4.36 6.56
C GLN A 65 -15.71 -5.26 5.84
N GLN A 66 -15.99 -5.58 4.58
CA GLN A 66 -15.14 -6.39 3.71
C GLN A 66 -15.04 -5.73 2.34
N ALA A 67 -13.83 -5.68 1.80
CA ALA A 67 -13.54 -5.25 0.45
C ALA A 67 -12.60 -6.28 -0.18
N ASP A 68 -13.05 -6.91 -1.26
CA ASP A 68 -12.27 -7.89 -2.00
C ASP A 68 -11.85 -7.29 -3.34
N ASN A 69 -10.59 -6.87 -3.43
CA ASN A 69 -9.98 -6.34 -4.65
C ASN A 69 -10.76 -5.18 -5.28
N VAL A 70 -11.18 -4.21 -4.47
CA VAL A 70 -11.89 -3.03 -4.97
C VAL A 70 -10.91 -2.10 -5.67
N SER A 71 -11.21 -1.71 -6.91
CA SER A 71 -10.40 -0.78 -7.69
C SER A 71 -10.82 0.67 -7.45
N LEU A 72 -9.84 1.54 -7.21
CA LEU A 72 -9.97 2.98 -6.99
C LEU A 72 -9.00 3.70 -7.93
N SER A 73 -9.49 4.73 -8.63
CA SER A 73 -8.67 5.56 -9.50
C SER A 73 -8.34 6.87 -8.79
N LEU A 74 -7.09 7.03 -8.35
CA LEU A 74 -6.70 8.14 -7.48
C LEU A 74 -5.49 8.91 -8.05
N PRO A 75 -5.48 10.25 -7.99
CA PRO A 75 -4.28 11.02 -8.27
C PRO A 75 -3.27 10.88 -7.12
N ILE A 76 -2.02 10.56 -7.47
CA ILE A 76 -0.89 10.46 -6.54
C ILE A 76 0.15 11.52 -6.96
N ALA A 77 0.23 12.60 -6.19
CA ALA A 77 1.18 13.70 -6.44
C ALA A 77 2.48 13.59 -5.62
N GLU A 78 2.50 12.71 -4.62
CA GLU A 78 3.62 12.46 -3.73
C GLU A 78 3.51 11.07 -3.08
N ASP A 79 4.54 10.67 -2.35
CA ASP A 79 4.48 9.49 -1.49
C ASP A 79 3.26 9.59 -0.56
N THR A 80 2.36 8.62 -0.69
CA THR A 80 1.02 8.71 -0.10
C THR A 80 0.79 7.55 0.85
N GLN A 81 0.39 7.86 2.08
CA GLN A 81 -0.10 6.87 3.03
C GLN A 81 -1.62 6.69 2.92
N PHE A 82 -2.03 5.44 2.98
CA PHE A 82 -3.41 5.01 3.11
C PHE A 82 -3.64 4.43 4.50
N PHE A 83 -4.77 4.79 5.08
CA PHE A 83 -5.15 4.40 6.44
C PHE A 83 -6.48 3.67 6.41
N LEU A 84 -6.54 2.52 7.08
CA LEU A 84 -7.81 1.89 7.43
C LEU A 84 -8.15 2.35 8.85
N LYS A 85 -9.27 3.07 9.03
CA LYS A 85 -9.70 3.59 10.33
C LYS A 85 -11.10 3.10 10.68
N ASN A 86 -11.37 2.96 11.98
CA ASN A 86 -12.74 2.86 12.47
C ASN A 86 -13.38 4.27 12.42
N PRO A 87 -14.52 4.46 11.75
CA PRO A 87 -15.12 5.79 11.55
C PRO A 87 -15.71 6.40 12.82
N HIS A 88 -16.06 5.59 13.82
CA HIS A 88 -16.72 6.06 15.04
C HIS A 88 -15.74 6.66 16.07
N ASN A 89 -14.52 6.13 16.11
CA ASN A 89 -13.51 6.55 17.11
C ASN A 89 -12.18 7.02 16.47
N GLY A 90 -12.07 7.00 15.15
CA GLY A 90 -10.87 7.41 14.41
C GLY A 90 -9.66 6.49 14.58
N LYS A 91 -9.80 5.35 15.28
CA LYS A 91 -8.68 4.43 15.54
C LYS A 91 -8.12 3.91 14.22
N VAL A 92 -6.81 4.07 14.02
CA VAL A 92 -6.11 3.48 12.89
C VAL A 92 -5.90 1.98 13.15
N LEU A 93 -6.37 1.17 12.20
CA LEU A 93 -6.31 -0.29 12.25
C LEU A 93 -5.17 -0.83 11.38
N ALA A 94 -4.93 -0.20 10.23
CA ALA A 94 -3.85 -0.57 9.32
C ALA A 94 -3.36 0.64 8.53
N LYS A 95 -2.12 0.55 8.04
CA LYS A 95 -1.49 1.57 7.19
C LYS A 95 -0.76 0.90 6.04
N ARG A 96 -0.79 1.53 4.86
CA ARG A 96 -0.02 1.12 3.68
C ARG A 96 0.49 2.35 2.95
N GLN A 97 1.65 2.23 2.33
CA GLN A 97 2.28 3.31 1.59
C GLN A 97 2.33 2.98 0.10
N VAL A 98 2.00 3.98 -0.71
CA VAL A 98 2.27 4.03 -2.14
C VAL A 98 3.37 5.06 -2.35
N ARG A 99 4.43 4.68 -3.06
CA ARG A 99 5.54 5.58 -3.41
C ARG A 99 5.31 6.22 -4.78
N LEU A 100 5.69 7.48 -4.93
CA LEU A 100 5.76 8.14 -6.22
C LEU A 100 7.21 8.10 -6.73
N LEU A 101 7.42 7.46 -7.87
CA LEU A 101 8.67 7.50 -8.60
C LEU A 101 8.55 8.49 -9.75
N ARG A 102 9.37 9.55 -9.72
CA ARG A 102 9.49 10.50 -10.82
C ARG A 102 10.60 10.03 -11.75
N VAL A 103 10.25 9.74 -12.99
CA VAL A 103 11.22 9.36 -14.02
C VAL A 103 11.44 10.55 -14.93
N ASP A 104 12.64 11.11 -14.82
CA ASP A 104 13.16 12.08 -15.79
C ASP A 104 13.99 11.34 -16.84
N LEU A 105 13.41 11.17 -18.03
CA LEU A 105 14.04 10.46 -19.14
C LEU A 105 15.25 11.23 -19.70
N GLU A 106 15.34 12.56 -19.51
CA GLU A 106 16.48 13.35 -20.00
C GLU A 106 17.77 12.98 -19.24
N SER A 107 17.65 12.63 -17.96
CA SER A 107 18.78 12.17 -17.13
C SER A 107 19.14 10.70 -17.35
N GLY A 108 18.17 9.85 -17.70
CA GLY A 108 18.36 8.41 -17.91
C GLY A 108 19.18 8.06 -19.15
N GLU A 109 18.95 8.77 -20.26
CA GLU A 109 19.74 8.58 -21.49
C GLU A 109 21.20 8.99 -21.32
N GLN A 110 21.47 10.06 -20.56
CA GLN A 110 22.84 10.51 -20.27
C GLN A 110 23.63 9.47 -19.45
N LEU A 111 22.98 8.78 -18.51
CA LEU A 111 23.60 7.74 -17.69
C LEU A 111 23.91 6.47 -18.51
N LEU A 112 22.97 6.03 -19.36
CA LEU A 112 23.18 4.88 -20.25
C LEU A 112 24.27 5.16 -21.30
N ASN A 113 24.35 6.39 -21.81
CA ASN A 113 25.35 6.77 -22.81
C ASN A 113 26.77 6.82 -22.21
N LYS A 114 26.93 7.29 -20.97
CA LYS A 114 28.22 7.23 -20.25
C LYS A 114 28.69 5.79 -20.00
N SER A 115 27.76 4.88 -19.68
CA SER A 115 28.08 3.46 -19.52
C SER A 115 28.57 2.82 -20.81
N ARG A 116 28.04 3.19 -21.98
CA ARG A 116 28.47 2.63 -23.29
C ARG A 116 29.85 3.13 -23.73
N ASN A 117 30.25 4.32 -23.29
CA ASN A 117 31.52 4.93 -23.69
C ASN A 117 32.70 4.56 -22.77
N GLY A 118 32.45 3.94 -21.60
CA GLY A 118 33.50 3.53 -20.66
C GLY A 118 34.24 2.23 -21.01
N TRP A 119 33.71 1.41 -21.93
CA TRP A 119 34.25 0.08 -22.24
C TRP A 119 35.38 0.09 -23.29
N TRP A 120 35.58 1.23 -23.96
CA TRP A 120 36.62 1.40 -25.00
C TRP A 120 37.93 2.01 -24.47
N LEU A 121 37.96 2.47 -23.22
CA LEU A 121 39.13 3.13 -22.60
C LEU A 121 40.02 2.15 -21.80
N LEU A 122 39.77 0.85 -21.90
CA LEU A 122 40.53 -0.22 -21.22
C LEU A 122 41.25 -1.17 -22.20
N GLN A 123 41.50 -0.74 -23.45
CA GLN A 123 42.36 -1.46 -24.40
C GLN A 123 43.66 -0.71 -24.67
#